data_AF-A0A3N7HBG3-F1
#
_entry.id   AF-A0A3N7HBG3-F1
#
_cell.length_a   1.000
_cell.length_b   1.000
_cell.length_c   1.000
_cell.angle_alpha   90.00
_cell.angle_beta   90.00
_cell.angle_gamma   90.00
#
_symmetry.space_group_name_H-M   'P 1'
#
loop_
_entity.id
_entity.type
_entity.pdbx_description
1 polymer ?
#
loop_
_entity_poly.entity_id
_entity_poly.type
_entity_poly.pdbx_seq_one_letter_code
_entity_poly.pdbx_strand_id
1 'polypeptide(L)'
;MKRILFFVLITILAAETTLAQQRGRPVDDSDEFSYLNPQNYIIGGITVSGTEYLDNDVLITISKLVVGSRIEVPSDATSNVVKNLMSQGL
;
A
#
# COMPACT_ATOMS: atom_id res chain seq x y z
N MET A 1 -15.28 47.49 -32.02
CA MET A 1 -13.83 47.18 -32.01
C MET A 1 -13.26 47.01 -30.59
N LYS A 2 -13.27 48.03 -29.72
CA LYS A 2 -12.65 47.95 -28.37
C LYS A 2 -13.22 46.87 -27.43
N ARG A 3 -14.53 46.62 -27.48
CA ARG A 3 -15.19 45.58 -26.65
C ARG A 3 -14.82 44.15 -27.06
N ILE A 4 -14.68 43.90 -28.35
CA ILE A 4 -14.26 42.60 -28.90
C ILE A 4 -12.79 42.33 -28.54
N LEU A 5 -11.95 43.37 -28.61
CA LEU A 5 -10.54 43.27 -28.24
C LEU A 5 -10.35 42.94 -26.75
N PHE A 6 -11.26 43.41 -25.88
CA PHE A 6 -11.24 43.08 -24.46
C PHE A 6 -11.59 41.61 -24.17
N PHE A 7 -12.54 41.03 -24.91
CA PHE A 7 -12.88 39.60 -24.77
C PHE A 7 -11.78 38.66 -25.27
N VAL A 8 -11.04 39.06 -26.31
CA VAL A 8 -9.88 38.32 -26.82
C VAL A 8 -8.71 38.35 -25.82
N LEU A 9 -8.52 39.47 -25.13
CA LEU A 9 -7.46 39.60 -24.12
C LEU A 9 -7.73 38.71 -22.88
N ILE A 10 -9.00 38.61 -22.47
CA ILE A 10 -9.42 37.78 -21.31
C ILE A 10 -9.25 36.28 -21.58
N THR A 11 -9.44 35.85 -22.83
CA THR A 11 -9.28 34.44 -23.22
C THR A 11 -7.81 34.01 -23.30
N ILE A 12 -6.91 34.93 -23.64
CA ILE A 12 -5.46 34.68 -23.65
C ILE A 12 -4.90 34.58 -22.21
N LEU A 13 -5.43 35.38 -21.27
CA LEU A 13 -4.96 35.37 -19.88
C LEU A 13 -5.41 34.14 -19.06
N ALA A 14 -6.43 33.41 -19.52
CA ALA A 14 -6.96 32.22 -18.83
C ALA A 14 -6.29 30.89 -19.26
N ALA A 15 -5.34 30.93 -20.20
CA ALA A 15 -4.69 29.73 -20.74
C ALA A 15 -3.62 29.12 -19.82
N GLU A 16 -3.26 29.76 -18.70
CA GLU A 16 -2.32 29.22 -17.73
C GLU A 16 -3.02 28.32 -16.71
N THR A 17 -3.47 27.14 -17.14
CA THR A 17 -3.88 26.10 -16.19
C THR A 17 -3.20 24.76 -16.49
N THR A 18 -2.62 24.21 -15.42
CA THR A 18 -2.29 22.79 -15.19
C THR A 18 -0.90 22.29 -15.57
N LEU A 19 0.08 22.55 -14.71
CA LEU A 19 1.16 21.58 -14.43
C LEU A 19 0.94 20.96 -13.06
N ALA A 20 -0.13 20.16 -12.93
CA ALA A 20 -0.32 19.27 -11.78
C ALA A 20 0.38 17.93 -12.07
N GLN A 21 1.67 17.95 -12.38
CA GLN A 21 2.47 16.72 -12.33
C GLN A 21 2.92 16.54 -10.89
N GLN A 22 2.11 15.78 -10.15
CA GLN A 22 2.58 15.11 -8.94
C GLN A 22 3.70 14.18 -9.41
N ARG A 23 4.97 14.61 -9.28
CA ARG A 23 6.12 13.71 -9.42
C ARG A 23 5.84 12.57 -8.44
N GLY A 24 5.39 11.44 -8.96
CA GLY A 24 5.26 10.22 -8.17
C GLY A 24 6.58 10.05 -7.45
N ARG A 25 6.52 9.95 -6.12
CA ARG A 25 7.66 9.57 -5.31
C ARG A 25 8.33 8.41 -6.04
N PRO A 26 9.65 8.45 -6.33
CA PRO A 26 10.34 7.28 -6.82
C PRO A 26 10.06 6.20 -5.77
N VAL A 27 9.19 5.25 -6.12
CA VAL A 27 9.12 4.01 -5.39
C VAL A 27 10.46 3.42 -5.71
N ASP A 28 11.36 3.48 -4.74
CA ASP A 28 12.61 2.74 -4.77
C ASP A 28 12.21 1.34 -5.24
N ASP A 29 12.74 0.92 -6.40
CA ASP A 29 12.47 -0.39 -7.00
C ASP A 29 12.99 -1.42 -6.00
N SER A 30 12.12 -1.73 -5.04
CA SER A 30 12.27 -2.81 -4.08
C SER A 30 11.94 -4.07 -4.86
N ASP A 31 12.89 -4.45 -5.73
CA ASP A 31 13.04 -5.81 -6.28
C ASP A 31 13.04 -6.89 -5.17
N GLU A 32 13.01 -6.49 -3.90
CA GLU A 32 13.09 -7.33 -2.73
C GLU A 32 11.88 -8.26 -2.54
N PHE A 33 10.68 -7.94 -3.06
CA PHE A 33 9.49 -8.81 -2.93
C PHE A 33 8.60 -8.83 -4.18
N SER A 34 9.12 -9.33 -5.29
CA SER A 34 8.33 -9.60 -6.49
C SER A 34 7.58 -10.93 -6.39
N TYR A 35 6.28 -10.94 -6.70
CA TYR A 35 5.49 -12.18 -6.86
C TYR A 35 5.99 -13.07 -8.01
N LEU A 36 6.81 -12.52 -8.91
CA LEU A 36 7.45 -13.29 -9.98
C LEU A 36 8.64 -14.12 -9.47
N ASN A 37 9.20 -13.76 -8.32
CA ASN A 37 10.37 -14.41 -7.71
C ASN A 37 10.12 -14.67 -6.21
N PRO A 38 9.18 -15.56 -5.86
CA PRO A 38 8.89 -15.86 -4.46
C PRO A 38 10.07 -16.55 -3.78
N GLN A 39 10.31 -16.21 -2.51
CA GLN A 39 11.40 -16.75 -1.70
C GLN A 39 10.87 -17.42 -0.43
N ASN A 40 11.60 -18.42 0.06
CA ASN A 40 11.21 -19.17 1.23
C ASN A 40 12.01 -18.73 2.46
N TYR A 41 11.31 -18.44 3.54
CA TYR A 41 11.88 -18.00 4.83
C TYR A 41 11.39 -18.87 5.99
N ILE A 42 12.04 -18.74 7.14
CA ILE A 42 11.60 -19.31 8.42
C ILE A 42 11.14 -18.16 9.31
N ILE A 43 9.98 -18.33 9.94
CA ILE A 43 9.44 -17.33 10.87
C ILE A 43 10.27 -17.33 12.15
N GLY A 44 11.09 -16.30 12.36
CA GLY A 44 11.95 -16.17 13.54
C GLY A 44 11.24 -15.66 14.80
N GLY A 45 10.11 -14.98 14.63
CA GLY A 45 9.30 -14.40 15.71
C GLY A 45 8.11 -13.64 15.15
N ILE A 46 7.14 -13.33 16.00
CA ILE A 46 5.95 -12.56 15.62
C ILE A 46 5.78 -11.43 16.63
N THR A 47 5.64 -10.20 16.13
CA THR A 47 5.40 -9.00 16.93
C THR A 47 4.11 -8.36 16.48
N VAL A 48 3.19 -8.14 17.42
CA VAL A 48 1.94 -7.42 17.18
C VAL A 48 2.05 -6.03 17.80
N SER A 49 1.66 -5.00 17.05
CA SER A 49 1.72 -3.60 17.47
C SER A 49 0.52 -2.83 16.94
N GLY A 50 0.21 -1.68 17.58
CA GLY A 50 -0.90 -0.81 17.17
C GLY A 50 -2.28 -1.25 17.64
N THR A 51 -2.37 -2.19 18.58
CA THR A 51 -3.62 -2.69 19.16
C THR A 51 -3.76 -2.23 20.61
N GLU A 52 -4.92 -1.67 20.97
CA GLU A 52 -5.17 -1.14 22.33
C GLU A 52 -5.94 -2.12 23.22
N TYR A 53 -6.91 -2.85 22.64
CA TYR A 53 -7.83 -3.73 23.39
C TYR A 53 -7.84 -5.19 22.89
N LEU A 54 -7.05 -5.52 21.87
CA LEU A 54 -7.02 -6.87 21.29
C LEU A 54 -5.89 -7.69 21.89
N ASP A 55 -6.19 -8.96 22.18
CA ASP A 55 -5.21 -9.92 22.69
C ASP A 55 -4.25 -10.36 21.56
N ASN A 56 -2.95 -10.22 21.80
CA ASN A 56 -1.92 -10.54 20.82
C ASN A 56 -1.91 -12.02 20.42
N ASP A 57 -2.13 -12.93 21.37
CA ASP A 57 -2.09 -14.37 21.10
C ASP A 57 -3.29 -14.79 20.24
N VAL A 58 -4.43 -14.13 20.43
CA VAL A 58 -5.61 -14.31 19.57
C VAL A 58 -5.33 -13.84 18.14
N LEU A 59 -4.71 -12.68 17.98
CA LEU A 59 -4.34 -12.14 16.65
C LEU A 59 -3.34 -13.04 15.93
N ILE A 60 -2.33 -13.55 16.65
CA ILE A 60 -1.38 -14.53 16.13
C ILE A 60 -2.10 -15.80 15.71
N THR A 61 -3.03 -16.30 16.52
CA THR A 61 -3.82 -17.51 16.20
C THR A 61 -4.67 -17.31 14.94
N ILE A 62 -5.34 -16.17 14.78
CA ILE A 62 -6.14 -15.84 13.59
C ILE A 62 -5.24 -15.72 12.35
N SER A 63 -4.04 -15.15 12.50
CA SER A 63 -3.07 -15.03 11.41
C SER A 63 -2.59 -16.38 10.88
N LYS A 64 -2.72 -17.46 11.68
CA LYS A 64 -2.20 -18.81 11.39
C LYS A 64 -0.67 -18.85 11.20
N LEU A 65 0.05 -17.83 11.66
CA LEU A 65 1.51 -17.82 11.65
C LEU A 65 2.06 -18.62 12.83
N VAL A 66 3.09 -19.43 12.56
CA VAL A 66 3.73 -20.28 13.57
C VAL A 66 5.23 -20.03 13.55
N VAL A 67 5.80 -19.64 14.70
CA VAL A 67 7.25 -19.45 14.82
C VAL A 67 7.97 -20.77 14.54
N GLY A 68 9.02 -20.72 13.73
CA GLY A 68 9.76 -21.89 13.25
C GLY A 68 9.19 -22.55 12.01
N SER A 69 8.01 -22.14 11.51
CA SER A 69 7.48 -22.67 10.25
C SER A 69 8.12 -22.00 9.04
N ARG A 70 8.12 -22.71 7.90
CA ARG A 70 8.52 -22.17 6.60
C ARG A 70 7.36 -21.40 5.98
N ILE A 71 7.64 -20.24 5.40
CA ILE A 71 6.68 -19.41 4.68
C ILE A 71 7.30 -18.89 3.39
N GLU A 72 6.53 -18.89 2.30
CA GLU A 72 6.91 -18.29 1.03
C GLU A 72 6.45 -16.83 1.00
N VAL A 73 7.35 -15.92 0.60
CA VAL A 73 7.10 -14.48 0.56
C VAL A 73 7.58 -13.93 -0.78
N PRO A 74 6.73 -13.18 -1.50
CA PRO A 74 5.29 -13.06 -1.32
C PRO A 74 4.54 -14.34 -1.77
N SER A 75 3.43 -14.67 -1.11
CA SER A 75 2.56 -15.82 -1.48
C SER A 75 1.12 -15.66 -0.99
N ASP A 76 0.26 -16.61 -1.35
CA ASP A 76 -1.10 -16.71 -0.79
C ASP A 76 -1.11 -16.77 0.73
N ALA A 77 -0.11 -17.42 1.35
CA ALA A 77 -0.01 -17.48 2.81
C ALA A 77 0.09 -16.07 3.42
N THR A 78 0.92 -15.20 2.85
CA THR A 78 1.06 -13.81 3.31
C THR A 78 -0.20 -12.97 3.11
N SER A 79 -0.90 -13.16 2.00
CA SER A 79 -2.18 -12.49 1.74
C SER A 79 -3.30 -13.00 2.66
N ASN A 80 -3.28 -14.29 2.98
CA ASN A 80 -4.28 -14.91 3.84
C ASN A 80 -4.18 -14.46 5.29
N VAL A 81 -3.00 -14.06 5.78
CA VAL A 81 -2.85 -13.46 7.12
C VAL A 81 -3.78 -12.26 7.28
N VAL A 82 -3.72 -11.31 6.33
CA VAL A 82 -4.55 -10.10 6.35
C VAL A 82 -6.03 -10.45 6.16
N LYS A 83 -6.35 -11.34 5.22
CA LYS A 83 -7.73 -11.78 4.98
C LYS A 83 -8.35 -12.46 6.20
N ASN A 84 -7.60 -13.29 6.91
CA ASN A 84 -8.09 -13.96 8.12
C ASN A 84 -8.43 -12.94 9.21
N LEU A 85 -7.58 -11.92 9.42
CA LEU A 85 -7.87 -10.85 10.37
C LEU A 85 -9.13 -10.06 9.99
N MET A 86 -9.22 -9.60 8.74
CA MET A 86 -10.40 -8.87 8.23
C MET A 86 -11.69 -9.71 8.31
N SER A 87 -11.60 -11.03 8.14
CA SER A 87 -12.76 -11.93 8.24
C SER A 87 -13.38 -11.94 9.63
N GLN A 88 -12.63 -11.55 10.67
CA GLN A 88 -13.11 -11.43 12.04
C GLN A 88 -13.68 -10.04 12.35
N GLY A 89 -13.80 -9.16 11.36
CA GLY A 89 -14.29 -7.78 11.53
C GLY A 89 -13.25 -6.83 12.13
N LEU A 90 -11.97 -7.19 12.03
CA LEU A 90 -10.82 -6.37 12.43
C LEU A 90 -10.37 -5.44 11.28
#